data_AF-A0A7G9S8G7-F1
#
_entry.id   AF-A0A7G9S8G7-F1
#
_cell.length_a   1.000
_cell.length_b   1.000
_cell.length_c   1.000
_cell.angle_alpha   90.00
_cell.angle_beta   90.00
_cell.angle_gamma   90.00
#
_symmetry.space_group_name_H-M   'P 1'
#
loop_
_entity.id
_entity.type
_entity.pdbx_description
1 polymer ?
#
loop_
_entity_poly.entity_id
_entity_poly.type
_entity_poly.pdbx_seq_one_letter_code
_entity_poly.pdbx_strand_id
1 'polypeptide(L)'
;MAEPTTNGDVAETHGAAETHAGTEAHAAPAIFGVATAPVVVALAMAIVIGILVFCKVPAAIGKSLDKKIAAIREQLAEAEALRKDAEALKAEYEAKSKAADADATAIVERAEADAKAIVAKASADAKALVARRQAMAEAKIAAEERAAIDELRATAAKAATAAATKLIAERNDDNADKAIVDQAIAGLGR
;
A
#
# COMPACT_ATOMS: atom_id res chain seq x y z
N MET A 1 53.48 12.38 -34.97
CA MET A 1 53.95 10.99 -34.83
C MET A 1 52.87 10.12 -35.46
N ALA A 2 52.88 9.98 -36.78
CA ALA A 2 53.70 9.03 -37.53
C ALA A 2 53.16 7.60 -37.35
N GLU A 3 52.25 7.22 -38.26
CA GLU A 3 52.27 5.87 -38.83
C GLU A 3 53.58 5.70 -39.61
N PRO A 4 54.02 4.44 -39.79
CA PRO A 4 54.51 4.11 -41.12
C PRO A 4 54.13 2.70 -41.61
N THR A 5 53.65 2.67 -42.86
CA THR A 5 54.08 1.79 -43.98
C THR A 5 53.74 0.29 -43.92
N THR A 6 53.61 -0.44 -45.03
CA THR A 6 53.33 -0.19 -46.45
C THR A 6 53.36 -1.58 -47.10
N ASN A 7 52.54 -1.83 -48.11
CA ASN A 7 52.81 -2.60 -49.34
C ASN A 7 51.45 -2.95 -49.96
N GLY A 8 51.19 -2.85 -51.25
CA GLY A 8 51.97 -2.46 -52.44
C GLY A 8 50.97 -2.65 -53.59
N ASP A 9 50.61 -1.57 -54.26
CA ASP A 9 50.92 -1.30 -55.67
C ASP A 9 50.08 -2.10 -56.70
N VAL A 10 49.17 -1.40 -57.38
CA VAL A 10 49.09 -1.42 -58.85
C VAL A 10 48.45 -0.11 -59.33
N ALA A 11 49.31 0.78 -59.82
CA ALA A 11 49.20 1.56 -61.06
C ALA A 11 47.81 2.04 -61.54
N GLU A 12 47.60 3.36 -61.37
CA GLU A 12 47.41 4.32 -62.47
C GLU A 12 46.35 4.07 -63.57
N THR A 13 45.26 4.87 -63.56
CA THR A 13 45.02 6.03 -64.46
C THR A 13 43.58 6.19 -65.00
N HIS A 14 43.20 7.48 -65.12
CA HIS A 14 42.13 8.11 -65.94
C HIS A 14 40.66 7.74 -65.61
N GLY A 15 39.70 8.66 -65.43
CA GLY A 15 39.56 9.99 -66.02
C GLY A 15 38.33 10.01 -66.93
N ALA A 16 37.46 11.00 -66.70
CA ALA A 16 36.37 11.46 -67.57
C ALA A 16 35.03 10.71 -67.56
N ALA A 17 34.02 11.48 -67.11
CA ALA A 17 32.66 11.37 -67.57
C ALA A 17 32.58 11.64 -69.07
N GLU A 18 31.88 10.78 -69.81
CA GLU A 18 31.35 11.11 -71.12
C GLU A 18 29.91 10.61 -71.27
N THR A 19 29.05 11.57 -71.60
CA THR A 19 27.71 11.40 -72.13
C THR A 19 27.80 10.77 -73.52
N HIS A 20 27.28 9.56 -73.69
CA HIS A 20 26.97 9.03 -75.03
C HIS A 20 25.53 9.36 -75.39
N ALA A 21 25.36 10.53 -76.02
CA ALA A 21 24.32 10.73 -77.02
C ALA A 21 24.76 9.95 -78.27
N GLY A 22 24.02 8.90 -78.62
CA GLY A 22 24.25 8.07 -79.79
C GLY A 22 22.91 7.64 -80.37
N THR A 23 22.31 8.52 -81.17
CA THR A 23 21.23 8.17 -82.08
C THR A 23 21.84 7.36 -83.22
N GLU A 24 21.84 6.04 -83.10
CA GLU A 24 22.13 5.16 -84.24
C GLU A 24 20.82 4.75 -84.92
N ALA A 25 20.56 5.42 -86.04
CA ALA A 25 19.50 5.08 -86.97
C ALA A 25 19.94 3.90 -87.83
N HIS A 26 19.49 2.68 -87.49
CA HIS A 26 19.61 1.53 -88.38
C HIS A 26 18.59 1.63 -89.53
N ALA A 27 19.09 1.80 -90.76
CA ALA A 27 18.30 1.74 -91.98
C ALA A 27 18.26 0.32 -92.59
N ALA A 28 17.04 -0.22 -92.70
CA ALA A 28 16.48 -1.28 -93.57
C ALA A 28 17.31 -2.56 -93.89
N PRO A 29 16.67 -3.74 -93.76
CA PRO A 29 15.76 -4.16 -94.81
C PRO A 29 14.30 -4.12 -94.35
N ALA A 30 13.43 -3.57 -95.20
CA ALA A 30 12.00 -3.56 -94.98
C ALA A 30 11.45 -4.99 -95.14
N ILE A 31 10.72 -5.48 -94.14
CA ILE A 31 9.82 -6.62 -94.31
C ILE A 31 8.46 -6.05 -94.74
N PHE A 32 7.93 -6.55 -95.86
CA PHE A 32 6.61 -6.23 -96.40
C PHE A 32 6.39 -4.77 -96.85
N GLY A 33 7.39 -4.13 -97.47
CA GLY A 33 7.21 -3.00 -98.41
C GLY A 33 6.63 -1.67 -97.90
N VAL A 34 6.18 -1.56 -96.65
CA VAL A 34 5.52 -0.33 -96.13
C VAL A 34 5.93 0.05 -94.69
N ALA A 35 6.80 -0.70 -94.03
CA ALA A 35 7.23 -0.40 -92.66
C ALA A 35 8.74 -0.13 -92.58
N THR A 36 9.11 1.09 -92.17
CA THR A 36 10.49 1.43 -91.80
C THR A 36 10.83 0.79 -90.45
N ALA A 37 12.10 0.44 -90.21
CA ALA A 37 12.58 -0.14 -88.95
C ALA A 37 12.03 0.53 -87.67
N PRO A 38 12.00 1.88 -87.53
CA PRO A 38 11.41 2.52 -86.36
C PRO A 38 9.90 2.27 -86.19
N VAL A 39 9.14 2.06 -87.27
CA VAL A 39 7.70 1.77 -87.21
C VAL A 39 7.44 0.36 -86.70
N VAL A 40 8.24 -0.63 -87.13
CA VAL A 40 8.15 -2.01 -86.62
C VAL A 40 8.53 -2.07 -85.14
N VAL A 41 9.58 -1.33 -84.73
CA VAL A 41 9.99 -1.22 -83.33
C VAL A 41 8.91 -0.53 -82.49
N ALA A 42 8.32 0.58 -82.97
CA ALA A 42 7.23 1.26 -82.28
C ALA A 42 5.98 0.37 -82.15
N LEU A 43 5.64 -0.41 -83.18
CA LEU A 43 4.54 -1.38 -83.13
C LEU A 43 4.82 -2.52 -82.14
N ALA A 44 6.05 -3.07 -82.14
CA ALA A 44 6.47 -4.08 -81.18
C ALA A 44 6.43 -3.56 -79.73
N MET A 45 6.89 -2.34 -79.50
CA MET A 45 6.84 -1.69 -78.19
C MET A 45 5.40 -1.39 -77.74
N ALA A 46 4.53 -0.97 -78.67
CA ALA A 46 3.10 -0.78 -78.40
C ALA A 46 2.39 -2.11 -78.07
N ILE A 47 2.74 -3.22 -78.75
CA ILE A 47 2.22 -4.56 -78.42
C ILE A 47 2.71 -5.00 -77.04
N VAL A 48 3.99 -4.80 -76.70
CA VAL A 48 4.52 -5.12 -75.36
C VAL A 48 3.84 -4.31 -74.26
N ILE A 49 3.66 -3.00 -74.45
CA ILE A 49 2.92 -2.14 -73.51
C ILE A 49 1.46 -2.59 -73.41
N GLY A 50 0.82 -2.92 -74.53
CA GLY A 50 -0.55 -3.46 -74.57
C GLY A 50 -0.68 -4.77 -73.79
N ILE A 51 0.27 -5.69 -73.95
CA ILE A 51 0.33 -6.96 -73.20
C ILE A 51 0.59 -6.68 -71.71
N LEU A 52 1.46 -5.74 -71.33
CA LEU A 52 1.70 -5.38 -69.93
C LEU A 52 0.45 -4.78 -69.26
N VAL A 53 -0.31 -3.97 -69.99
CA VAL A 53 -1.58 -3.41 -69.51
C VAL A 53 -2.66 -4.50 -69.43
N PHE A 54 -2.75 -5.39 -70.42
CA PHE A 54 -3.69 -6.52 -70.43
C PHE A 54 -3.38 -7.54 -69.32
N CYS A 55 -2.11 -7.84 -69.07
CA CYS A 55 -1.62 -8.64 -67.95
C CYS A 55 -1.69 -7.91 -66.61
N LYS A 56 -2.25 -6.69 -66.55
CA LYS A 56 -2.53 -5.92 -65.33
C LYS A 56 -1.31 -5.71 -64.42
N VAL A 57 -0.10 -5.68 -64.99
CA VAL A 57 1.14 -5.39 -64.24
C VAL A 57 1.07 -4.09 -63.44
N PRO A 58 0.58 -2.94 -63.98
CA PRO A 58 0.45 -1.72 -63.17
C PRO A 58 -0.53 -1.87 -62.01
N ALA A 59 -1.60 -2.68 -62.16
CA ALA A 59 -2.55 -2.94 -61.08
C ALA A 59 -1.97 -3.86 -59.99
N ALA A 60 -1.11 -4.81 -60.36
CA ALA A 60 -0.41 -5.67 -59.38
C ALA A 60 0.57 -4.87 -58.51
N ILE A 61 1.29 -3.91 -59.12
CA ILE A 61 2.17 -2.98 -58.40
C ILE A 61 1.35 -2.11 -57.44
N GLY A 62 0.26 -1.50 -57.92
CA GLY A 62 -0.66 -0.72 -57.09
C GLY A 62 -1.17 -1.51 -55.87
N LYS A 63 -1.68 -2.73 -56.09
CA LYS A 63 -2.14 -3.61 -55.00
C LYS A 63 -1.05 -3.95 -53.98
N SER A 64 0.20 -4.12 -54.42
CA SER A 64 1.32 -4.41 -53.52
C SER A 64 1.69 -3.20 -52.65
N LEU A 65 1.61 -1.99 -53.20
CA LEU A 65 1.81 -0.75 -52.47
C LEU A 65 0.66 -0.51 -51.50
N ASP A 66 -0.59 -0.70 -51.93
CA ASP A 66 -1.77 -0.58 -51.07
C ASP A 66 -1.71 -1.57 -49.90
N LYS A 67 -1.26 -2.80 -50.13
CA LYS A 67 -1.05 -3.80 -49.08
C LYS A 67 0.02 -3.35 -48.07
N LYS A 68 1.11 -2.74 -48.54
CA LYS A 68 2.14 -2.18 -47.64
C LYS A 68 1.61 -0.98 -46.86
N ILE A 69 0.85 -0.09 -47.49
CA ILE A 69 0.22 1.05 -46.82
C ILE A 69 -0.75 0.56 -45.75
N ALA A 70 -1.57 -0.45 -46.05
CA ALA A 70 -2.50 -1.05 -45.09
C ALA A 70 -1.75 -1.66 -43.90
N ALA A 71 -0.68 -2.43 -44.15
CA ALA A 71 0.14 -3.02 -43.08
C ALA A 71 0.82 -1.95 -42.21
N ILE A 72 1.34 -0.88 -42.80
CA ILE A 72 1.95 0.23 -42.05
C ILE A 72 0.90 0.96 -41.21
N ARG A 73 -0.31 1.19 -41.75
CA ARG A 73 -1.42 1.80 -41.00
C ARG A 73 -1.85 0.94 -39.82
N GLU A 74 -1.93 -0.38 -40.01
CA GLU A 74 -2.26 -1.33 -38.94
C GLU A 74 -1.19 -1.31 -37.84
N GLN A 75 0.10 -1.38 -38.21
CA GLN A 75 1.21 -1.30 -37.26
C GLN A 75 1.24 0.04 -36.51
N LEU A 76 0.94 1.15 -37.19
CA LEU A 76 0.88 2.47 -36.56
C LEU A 76 -0.29 2.56 -35.59
N ALA A 77 -1.46 2.03 -35.95
CA ALA A 77 -2.63 1.98 -35.08
C ALA A 77 -2.38 1.10 -33.85
N GLU A 78 -1.71 -0.05 -34.01
CA GLU A 78 -1.31 -0.91 -32.90
C GLU A 78 -0.29 -0.23 -31.98
N ALA A 79 0.70 0.48 -32.55
CA ALA A 79 1.67 1.24 -31.78
C ALA A 79 1.04 2.42 -31.01
N GLU A 80 0.07 3.12 -31.61
CA GLU A 80 -0.70 4.17 -30.95
C GLU A 80 -1.58 3.61 -29.83
N ALA A 81 -2.25 2.47 -30.06
CA ALA A 81 -3.01 1.77 -29.04
C ALA A 81 -2.11 1.33 -27.87
N LEU A 82 -0.96 0.73 -28.16
CA LEU A 82 0.00 0.29 -27.15
C LEU A 82 0.56 1.47 -26.33
N ARG A 83 0.81 2.61 -26.97
CA ARG A 83 1.21 3.85 -26.25
C ARG A 83 0.10 4.33 -25.34
N LYS A 84 -1.14 4.37 -25.82
CA LYS A 84 -2.29 4.78 -25.01
C LYS A 84 -2.49 3.86 -23.81
N ASP A 85 -2.35 2.55 -23.99
CA ASP A 85 -2.47 1.58 -22.92
C ASP A 85 -1.33 1.72 -21.91
N ALA A 86 -0.09 1.98 -22.37
CA ALA A 86 1.05 2.25 -21.49
C ALA A 86 0.86 3.55 -20.69
N GLU A 87 0.36 4.62 -21.32
CA GLU A 87 0.05 5.89 -20.64
C GLU A 87 -1.08 5.73 -19.63
N ALA A 88 -2.15 5.00 -19.98
CA ALA A 88 -3.25 4.68 -19.08
C ALA A 88 -2.75 3.87 -17.87
N LEU A 89 -1.94 2.84 -18.13
CA LEU A 89 -1.38 1.99 -17.07
C LEU A 89 -0.46 2.80 -16.15
N LYS A 90 0.38 3.69 -16.70
CA LYS A 90 1.22 4.60 -15.92
C LYS A 90 0.37 5.51 -15.03
N ALA A 91 -0.68 6.12 -15.58
CA ALA A 91 -1.59 6.98 -14.82
C ALA A 91 -2.30 6.19 -13.71
N GLU A 92 -2.73 4.95 -13.97
CA GLU A 92 -3.32 4.09 -12.95
C GLU A 92 -2.33 3.76 -11.82
N TYR A 93 -1.08 3.43 -12.15
CA TYR A 93 -0.07 3.13 -11.12
C TYR A 93 0.31 4.37 -10.31
N GLU A 94 0.41 5.54 -10.93
CA GLU A 94 0.63 6.80 -10.21
C GLU A 94 -0.54 7.13 -9.28
N ALA A 95 -1.78 6.93 -9.74
CA ALA A 95 -2.97 7.10 -8.91
C ALA A 95 -3.01 6.09 -7.75
N LYS A 96 -2.70 4.81 -8.02
CA LYS A 96 -2.62 3.75 -7.00
C LYS A 96 -1.51 4.03 -5.98
N SER A 97 -0.35 4.54 -6.41
CA SER A 97 0.73 4.93 -5.51
C SER A 97 0.31 6.08 -4.59
N LYS A 98 -0.29 7.14 -5.16
CA LYS A 98 -0.78 8.27 -4.37
C LYS A 98 -1.88 7.86 -3.38
N ALA A 99 -2.78 6.98 -3.81
CA ALA A 99 -3.82 6.43 -2.94
C ALA A 99 -3.21 5.59 -1.81
N ALA A 100 -2.22 4.73 -2.11
CA ALA A 100 -1.53 3.94 -1.11
C ALA A 100 -0.76 4.81 -0.09
N ASP A 101 -0.12 5.89 -0.53
CA ASP A 101 0.57 6.84 0.35
C ASP A 101 -0.42 7.58 1.26
N ALA A 102 -1.57 7.99 0.72
CA ALA A 102 -2.65 8.61 1.49
C ALA A 102 -3.26 7.64 2.52
N ASP A 103 -3.53 6.40 2.11
CA ASP A 103 -4.05 5.34 2.98
C ASP A 103 -3.04 5.00 4.09
N ALA A 104 -1.76 4.89 3.77
CA ALA A 104 -0.71 4.67 4.76
C ALA A 104 -0.66 5.81 5.80
N THR A 105 -0.75 7.06 5.34
CA THR A 105 -0.79 8.23 6.22
C THR A 105 -2.04 8.18 7.11
N ALA A 106 -3.21 7.88 6.55
CA ALA A 106 -4.45 7.75 7.31
C ALA A 106 -4.41 6.61 8.33
N ILE A 107 -3.77 5.48 8.01
CA ILE A 107 -3.56 4.36 8.94
C ILE A 107 -2.69 4.82 10.12
N VAL A 108 -1.59 5.53 9.85
CA VAL A 108 -0.70 6.02 10.91
C VAL A 108 -1.42 7.04 11.80
N GLU A 109 -2.12 8.01 11.22
CA GLU A 109 -2.86 9.01 11.98
C GLU A 109 -3.94 8.36 12.87
N ARG A 110 -4.69 7.41 12.32
CA ARG A 110 -5.69 6.65 13.08
C ARG A 110 -5.05 5.82 14.19
N ALA A 111 -3.93 5.14 13.91
CA ALA A 111 -3.22 4.37 14.91
C ALA A 111 -2.70 5.25 16.06
N GLU A 112 -2.20 6.45 15.77
CA GLU A 112 -1.81 7.41 16.80
C GLU A 112 -2.99 7.91 17.62
N ALA A 113 -4.12 8.22 16.98
CA ALA A 113 -5.34 8.64 17.66
C ALA A 113 -5.87 7.53 18.59
N ASP A 114 -5.92 6.29 18.09
CA ASP A 114 -6.35 5.12 18.85
C ASP A 114 -5.39 4.84 20.02
N ALA A 115 -4.07 4.94 19.80
CA ALA A 115 -3.08 4.80 20.86
C ALA A 115 -3.25 5.85 21.97
N LYS A 116 -3.44 7.13 21.60
CA LYS A 116 -3.71 8.22 22.56
C LYS A 116 -5.00 7.96 23.34
N ALA A 117 -6.06 7.49 22.68
CA ALA A 117 -7.33 7.15 23.32
C ALA A 117 -7.18 5.97 24.30
N ILE A 118 -6.45 4.92 23.92
CA ILE A 118 -6.16 3.76 24.78
C ILE A 118 -5.37 4.20 26.02
N VAL A 119 -4.33 5.01 25.86
CA VAL A 119 -3.52 5.50 26.98
C VAL A 119 -4.35 6.38 27.91
N ALA A 120 -5.18 7.28 27.37
CA ALA A 120 -6.07 8.12 28.16
C ALA A 120 -7.07 7.29 28.97
N LYS A 121 -7.70 6.29 28.32
CA LYS A 121 -8.63 5.37 28.97
C LYS A 121 -7.93 4.52 30.05
N ALA A 122 -6.78 3.94 29.73
CA ALA A 122 -6.00 3.16 30.68
C ALA A 122 -5.57 3.99 31.91
N SER A 123 -5.19 5.25 31.71
CA SER A 123 -4.86 6.16 32.82
C SER A 123 -6.09 6.46 33.69
N ALA A 124 -7.25 6.70 33.07
CA ALA A 124 -8.50 6.91 33.80
C ALA A 124 -8.93 5.67 34.60
N ASP A 125 -8.88 4.49 33.97
CA ASP A 125 -9.21 3.22 34.60
C ASP A 125 -8.24 2.87 35.75
N ALA A 126 -6.94 3.14 35.57
CA ALA A 126 -5.95 2.95 36.61
C ALA A 126 -6.21 3.87 37.82
N LYS A 127 -6.51 5.15 37.59
CA LYS A 127 -6.88 6.10 38.66
C LYS A 127 -8.14 5.64 39.39
N ALA A 128 -9.17 5.21 38.66
CA ALA A 128 -10.40 4.68 39.25
C ALA A 128 -10.15 3.41 40.08
N LEU A 129 -9.29 2.52 39.60
CA LEU A 129 -8.92 1.29 40.34
C LEU A 129 -8.16 1.61 41.63
N VAL A 130 -7.22 2.55 41.58
CA VAL A 130 -6.47 3.00 42.76
C VAL A 130 -7.42 3.64 43.78
N ALA A 131 -8.29 4.55 43.34
CA ALA A 131 -9.29 5.19 44.21
C ALA A 131 -10.21 4.15 44.86
N ARG A 132 -10.69 3.15 44.10
CA ARG A 132 -11.51 2.06 44.64
C ARG A 132 -10.75 1.23 45.68
N ARG A 133 -9.49 0.89 45.41
CA ARG A 133 -8.63 0.13 46.34
C ARG A 133 -8.35 0.92 47.61
N GLN A 134 -8.10 2.21 47.49
CA GLN A 134 -7.92 3.09 48.64
C GLN A 134 -9.20 3.14 49.49
N ALA A 135 -10.36 3.38 48.90
CA ALA A 135 -11.63 3.39 49.62
C ALA A 135 -11.93 2.04 50.32
N MET A 136 -11.63 0.90 49.67
CA MET A 136 -11.76 -0.41 50.30
C MET A 136 -10.79 -0.61 51.48
N ALA A 137 -9.56 -0.13 51.36
CA ALA A 137 -8.57 -0.20 52.44
C ALA A 137 -8.97 0.69 53.62
N GLU A 138 -9.40 1.92 53.36
CA GLU A 138 -9.91 2.85 54.37
C GLU A 138 -11.15 2.28 55.07
N ALA A 139 -12.10 1.71 54.33
CA ALA A 139 -13.27 1.06 54.90
C ALA A 139 -12.89 -0.15 55.77
N LYS A 140 -11.88 -0.93 55.36
CA LYS A 140 -11.37 -2.05 56.17
C LYS A 140 -10.70 -1.55 57.45
N ILE A 141 -9.83 -0.54 57.36
CA ILE A 141 -9.18 0.07 58.52
C ILE A 141 -10.23 0.57 59.51
N ALA A 142 -11.23 1.32 59.04
CA ALA A 142 -12.29 1.83 59.91
C ALA A 142 -13.13 0.72 60.57
N ALA A 143 -13.33 -0.40 59.88
CA ALA A 143 -14.02 -1.57 60.45
C ALA A 143 -13.16 -2.25 61.54
N GLU A 144 -11.87 -2.46 61.28
CA GLU A 144 -10.93 -3.05 62.24
C GLU A 144 -10.70 -2.13 63.45
N GLU A 145 -10.65 -0.81 63.27
CA GLU A 145 -10.56 0.16 64.37
C GLU A 145 -11.75 0.06 65.32
N ARG A 146 -12.97 -0.04 64.77
CA ARG A 146 -14.17 -0.24 65.59
C ARG A 146 -14.11 -1.57 66.35
N ALA A 147 -13.71 -2.65 65.68
CA ALA A 147 -13.56 -3.95 66.30
C ALA A 147 -12.52 -3.92 67.45
N ALA A 148 -11.37 -3.27 67.23
CA ALA A 148 -10.32 -3.14 68.24
C ALA A 148 -10.77 -2.30 69.45
N ILE A 149 -11.53 -1.22 69.22
CA ILE A 149 -12.10 -0.41 70.32
C ILE A 149 -13.08 -1.26 71.15
N ASP A 150 -13.95 -2.03 70.50
CA ASP A 150 -14.92 -2.87 71.20
C ASP A 150 -14.23 -4.02 71.95
N GLU A 151 -13.17 -4.61 71.38
CA GLU A 151 -12.34 -5.61 72.07
C GLU A 151 -11.61 -5.03 73.28
N LEU A 152 -11.06 -3.81 73.16
CA LEU A 152 -10.41 -3.10 74.28
C LEU A 152 -11.41 -2.82 75.40
N ARG A 153 -12.62 -2.36 75.07
CA ARG A 153 -13.70 -2.14 76.04
C ARG A 153 -14.11 -3.44 76.73
N ALA A 154 -14.28 -4.52 75.98
CA ALA A 154 -14.61 -5.83 76.54
C ALA A 154 -13.50 -6.34 77.48
N THR A 155 -12.23 -6.15 77.11
CA THR A 155 -11.08 -6.53 77.94
C THR A 155 -11.00 -5.69 79.21
N ALA A 156 -11.19 -4.38 79.12
CA ALA A 156 -11.25 -3.49 80.29
C ALA A 156 -12.41 -3.85 81.22
N ALA A 157 -13.60 -4.14 80.70
CA ALA A 157 -14.75 -4.57 81.48
C ALA A 157 -14.50 -5.91 82.20
N LYS A 158 -13.84 -6.87 81.53
CA LYS A 158 -13.41 -8.13 82.14
C LYS A 158 -12.38 -7.93 83.24
N ALA A 159 -11.39 -7.06 83.02
CA ALA A 159 -10.38 -6.74 84.03
C ALA A 159 -10.99 -6.05 85.26
N ALA A 160 -11.90 -5.09 85.04
CA ALA A 160 -12.62 -4.39 86.10
C ALA A 160 -13.51 -5.34 86.91
N THR A 161 -14.28 -6.22 86.25
CA THR A 161 -15.10 -7.22 86.95
C THR A 161 -14.24 -8.23 87.69
N ALA A 162 -13.13 -8.71 87.12
CA ALA A 162 -12.19 -9.60 87.82
C ALA A 162 -11.59 -8.94 89.08
N ALA A 163 -11.18 -7.67 88.99
CA ALA A 163 -10.67 -6.90 90.12
C ALA A 163 -11.76 -6.66 91.19
N ALA A 164 -12.98 -6.32 90.78
CA ALA A 164 -14.12 -6.15 91.68
C ALA A 164 -14.45 -7.45 92.41
N THR A 165 -14.53 -8.59 91.70
CA THR A 165 -14.74 -9.92 92.29
C THR A 165 -13.67 -10.26 93.32
N LYS A 166 -12.40 -9.97 93.01
CA LYS A 166 -11.29 -10.20 93.95
C LYS A 166 -11.42 -9.32 95.20
N LEU A 167 -11.73 -8.04 95.04
CA LEU A 167 -11.91 -7.11 96.17
C LEU A 167 -13.11 -7.50 97.04
N ILE A 168 -14.22 -7.93 96.44
CA ILE A 168 -15.39 -8.43 97.15
C ILE A 168 -15.01 -9.69 97.95
N ALA A 169 -14.31 -10.64 97.33
CA ALA A 169 -13.86 -11.86 98.01
C ALA A 169 -12.92 -11.58 99.20
N GLU A 170 -12.05 -10.56 99.09
CA GLU A 170 -11.16 -10.13 100.19
C GLU A 170 -11.89 -9.37 101.31
N ARG A 171 -13.05 -8.77 101.02
CA ARG A 171 -13.81 -7.93 101.96
C ARG A 171 -15.08 -8.58 102.49
N ASN A 172 -15.39 -9.80 102.07
CA ASN A 172 -16.61 -10.47 102.52
C ASN A 172 -16.43 -11.03 103.93
N ASP A 173 -17.14 -10.43 104.88
CA ASP A 173 -17.26 -10.89 106.27
C ASP A 173 -18.73 -11.21 106.61
N ASP A 174 -18.96 -11.98 107.67
CA ASP A 174 -20.30 -12.44 108.05
C ASP A 174 -21.31 -11.29 108.32
N ASN A 175 -20.83 -10.07 108.59
CA ASN A 175 -21.67 -8.89 108.79
C ASN A 175 -22.10 -8.25 107.47
N ALA A 176 -21.21 -8.19 106.47
CA ALA A 176 -21.52 -7.72 105.13
C ALA A 176 -22.59 -8.59 104.45
N ASP A 177 -22.48 -9.92 104.58
CA ASP A 177 -23.46 -10.87 104.01
C ASP A 177 -24.87 -10.68 104.60
N LYS A 178 -25.01 -10.49 105.92
CA LYS A 178 -26.32 -10.23 106.56
C LYS A 178 -26.95 -8.93 106.05
N ALA A 179 -26.17 -7.85 105.95
CA ALA A 179 -26.67 -6.57 105.46
C ALA A 179 -27.16 -6.64 104.00
N ILE A 180 -26.47 -7.40 103.14
CA ILE A 180 -26.87 -7.61 101.74
C ILE A 180 -28.16 -8.44 101.67
N VAL A 181 -28.31 -9.49 102.50
CA VAL A 181 -29.53 -10.31 102.56
C VAL A 181 -30.74 -9.49 103.00
N ASP A 182 -30.60 -8.68 104.06
CA ASP A 182 -31.68 -7.82 104.55
C ASP A 182 -32.09 -6.79 103.47
N GLN A 183 -31.12 -6.26 102.71
CA GLN A 183 -31.38 -5.32 101.62
C GLN A 183 -32.07 -5.98 100.41
N ALA A 184 -31.71 -7.22 100.07
CA ALA A 184 -32.38 -8.00 99.02
C ALA A 184 -33.83 -8.36 99.41
N ILE A 185 -34.07 -8.74 100.68
CA ILE A 185 -35.42 -9.00 101.21
C ILE A 185 -36.26 -7.71 101.19
N ALA A 186 -35.69 -6.56 101.57
CA ALA A 186 -36.36 -5.28 101.49
C ALA A 186 -36.65 -4.83 100.03
N GLY A 187 -35.84 -5.25 99.07
CA GLY A 187 -36.02 -4.98 97.64
C GLY A 187 -37.15 -5.79 96.99
N LEU A 188 -37.40 -7.02 97.47
CA LEU A 188 -38.50 -7.88 97.01
C LEU A 188 -39.86 -7.48 97.59
N GLY A 189 -39.88 -6.68 98.65
CA GLY A 189 -41.09 -6.15 99.29
C GLY A 189 -41.63 -4.85 98.66
N ARG A 190 -41.16 -4.46 97.47
CA ARG A 190 -41.64 -3.31 96.70
C ARG A 190 -42.10 -3.71 95.30
#